data_AF-A0A2V9H5D4-F1
#
_entry.id   AF-A0A2V9H5D4-F1
#
_cell.length_a   1.000
_cell.length_b   1.000
_cell.length_c   1.000
_cell.angle_alpha   90.00
_cell.angle_beta   90.00
_cell.angle_gamma   90.00
#
_symmetry.space_group_name_H-M   'P 1'
#
loop_
_entity.id
_entity.type
_entity.pdbx_description
1 polymer ?
#
loop_
_entity_poly.entity_id
_entity_poly.type
_entity_poly.pdbx_seq_one_letter_code
_entity_poly.pdbx_strand_id
1 'polypeptide(L)'
;MTTVLLLLILISIWIGFYALAKQQGRILLRLDQIEESAKVAGTGPENPSDQTEPDGLPLRTHFPAFKFPDLTGRTVALEDFRGKRVLLIHWNFECGFCESIARELGHLDTSLQERNVELVLLTYGDSGSNQEQVAEHGLNCPVLLINDEDSPAPFVNQGTPVAYLLDEQGQVAGPFASGADRVVALAQHCATGEFGTLELGKHQIQRRRLPGERPLSASRIEREGLKVGTRAPAFRLPDLQGRLVSLEEYRGRQVLLVFSDPHCRPCDELAPHLVRLHRNHSNNGLALILVGRGDREENRRKAEQHGFQFPIVLQEKWKLSKEYGIFETPVAFLIREDGVIAKEVAVGTDAILALARNGVGQSEEGSHERVA
;
A
#
# COMPACT_ATOMS: atom_id res chain seq x y z
N MET A 1 34.75 -30.87 -13.84
CA MET A 1 34.18 -30.48 -12.52
C MET A 1 34.08 -28.96 -12.37
N THR A 2 35.09 -28.19 -12.78
CA THR A 2 35.11 -26.71 -12.70
C THR A 2 34.03 -26.00 -13.53
N THR A 3 33.71 -26.49 -14.73
CA THR A 3 32.67 -25.92 -15.59
C THR A 3 31.25 -26.07 -15.06
N VAL A 4 30.94 -27.20 -14.42
CA VAL A 4 29.63 -27.46 -13.79
C VAL A 4 29.43 -26.57 -12.57
N LEU A 5 30.48 -26.36 -11.78
CA LEU A 5 30.43 -25.48 -10.60
C LEU A 5 30.21 -24.01 -10.99
N LEU A 6 30.87 -23.52 -12.05
CA LEU A 6 30.66 -22.18 -12.60
C LEU A 6 29.24 -21.96 -13.11
N LEU A 7 28.64 -22.99 -13.75
CA LEU A 7 27.27 -22.91 -14.25
C LEU A 7 26.26 -22.82 -13.09
N LEU A 8 26.48 -23.57 -12.01
CA LEU A 8 25.62 -23.53 -10.82
C LEU A 8 25.70 -22.18 -10.09
N ILE A 9 26.89 -21.57 -10.02
CA ILE A 9 27.07 -20.24 -9.43
C ILE A 9 26.32 -19.18 -10.26
N LEU A 10 26.45 -19.21 -11.60
CA LEU A 10 25.74 -18.29 -12.48
C LEU A 10 24.21 -18.41 -12.38
N ILE A 11 23.69 -19.64 -12.27
CA ILE A 11 22.26 -19.89 -12.08
C ILE A 11 21.79 -19.34 -10.72
N SER A 12 22.58 -19.52 -9.66
CA SER A 12 22.24 -19.02 -8.32
C SER A 12 22.22 -17.49 -8.29
N ILE A 13 23.19 -16.83 -8.93
CA ILE A 13 23.22 -15.36 -9.07
C ILE A 13 22.01 -14.86 -9.85
N TRP A 14 21.64 -15.54 -10.93
CA TRP A 14 20.50 -15.16 -11.77
C TRP A 14 19.16 -15.30 -11.04
N ILE A 15 18.99 -16.36 -10.24
CA ILE A 15 17.82 -16.56 -9.37
C ILE A 15 17.75 -15.48 -8.29
N GLY A 16 18.89 -15.13 -7.68
CA GLY A 16 18.97 -14.05 -6.70
C GLY A 16 18.56 -12.69 -7.30
N PHE A 17 19.09 -12.35 -8.48
CA PHE A 17 18.73 -11.12 -9.18
C PHE A 17 17.24 -11.08 -9.57
N TYR A 18 16.68 -12.20 -10.01
CA TYR A 18 15.26 -12.31 -10.34
C TYR A 18 14.35 -12.15 -9.10
N ALA A 19 14.76 -12.68 -7.95
CA ALA A 19 14.05 -12.49 -6.69
C ALA A 19 14.08 -11.02 -6.23
N LEU A 20 15.24 -10.37 -6.34
CA LEU A 20 15.43 -8.96 -5.97
C LEU A 20 14.57 -8.03 -6.85
N ALA A 21 14.57 -8.24 -8.17
CA ALA A 21 13.72 -7.49 -9.10
C ALA A 21 12.22 -7.68 -8.83
N LYS A 22 11.81 -8.87 -8.36
CA LYS A 22 10.41 -9.18 -8.00
C LYS A 22 9.99 -8.51 -6.68
N GLN A 23 10.92 -8.23 -5.78
CA GLN A 23 10.67 -7.56 -4.50
C GLN A 23 10.46 -6.05 -4.70
N GLN A 24 11.28 -5.41 -5.54
CA GLN A 24 11.16 -3.99 -5.92
C GLN A 24 9.83 -3.68 -6.66
N GLY A 25 9.30 -4.61 -7.47
CA GLY A 25 8.00 -4.44 -8.14
C GLY A 25 6.77 -4.49 -7.24
N ARG A 26 6.92 -4.84 -5.95
CA ARG A 26 5.85 -4.88 -4.93
C ARG A 26 5.72 -3.57 -4.15
N ILE A 27 6.83 -2.82 -4.03
CA ILE A 27 6.93 -1.56 -3.27
C ILE A 27 6.22 -0.42 -4.01
N LEU A 28 6.33 -0.38 -5.34
CA LEU A 28 5.65 0.62 -6.19
C LEU A 28 4.11 0.57 -6.10
N LEU A 29 3.52 -0.56 -5.71
CA LEU A 29 2.07 -0.71 -5.57
C LEU A 29 1.52 -0.16 -4.25
N ARG A 30 2.38 0.07 -3.23
CA ARG A 30 1.98 0.62 -1.93
C ARG A 30 2.07 2.16 -1.87
N LEU A 31 2.93 2.77 -2.68
CA LEU A 31 3.03 4.23 -2.81
C LEU A 31 1.76 4.86 -3.38
N ASP A 32 1.13 4.22 -4.37
CA ASP A 32 -0.12 4.71 -4.97
C ASP A 32 -1.32 4.69 -4.00
N GLN A 33 -1.43 3.69 -3.12
CA GLN A 33 -2.54 3.59 -2.17
C GLN A 33 -2.49 4.70 -1.09
N ILE A 34 -1.31 5.17 -0.74
CA ILE A 34 -1.14 6.30 0.18
C ILE A 34 -1.42 7.63 -0.53
N GLU A 35 -1.09 7.75 -1.81
CA GLU A 35 -1.36 8.96 -2.61
C GLU A 35 -2.84 9.10 -3.01
N GLU A 36 -3.59 8.00 -3.10
CA GLU A 36 -5.01 7.95 -3.48
C GLU A 36 -5.94 8.16 -2.27
N SER A 37 -5.60 7.57 -1.12
CA SER A 37 -6.27 7.88 0.16
C SER A 37 -6.10 9.36 0.57
N ALA A 38 -4.98 9.99 0.20
CA ALA A 38 -4.78 11.43 0.38
C ALA A 38 -5.57 12.31 -0.61
N LYS A 39 -6.07 11.77 -1.75
CA LYS A 39 -6.86 12.52 -2.76
C LYS A 39 -8.38 12.36 -2.62
N VAL A 40 -8.86 11.23 -2.09
CA VAL A 40 -10.31 10.97 -1.91
C VAL A 40 -10.96 11.85 -0.82
N ALA A 41 -10.17 12.43 0.10
CA ALA A 41 -10.65 13.42 1.07
C ALA A 41 -11.10 14.77 0.44
N GLY A 42 -10.95 14.96 -0.88
CA GLY A 42 -11.20 16.24 -1.56
C GLY A 42 -12.56 16.40 -2.25
N THR A 43 -13.37 15.35 -2.46
CA THR A 43 -14.62 15.48 -3.24
C THR A 43 -15.71 14.49 -2.79
N GLY A 44 -16.40 14.83 -1.71
CA GLY A 44 -17.66 14.21 -1.28
C GLY A 44 -18.60 15.30 -0.73
N PRO A 45 -19.93 15.10 -0.79
CA PRO A 45 -20.90 16.11 -0.39
C PRO A 45 -20.70 16.48 1.08
N GLU A 46 -20.84 17.78 1.38
CA GLU A 46 -20.63 18.39 2.70
C GLU A 46 -21.25 17.56 3.83
N ASN A 47 -20.39 16.83 4.54
CA ASN A 47 -20.70 16.14 5.80
C ASN A 47 -19.98 16.93 6.91
N PRO A 48 -20.67 17.56 7.88
CA PRO A 48 -20.04 18.46 8.85
C PRO A 48 -19.21 17.79 9.95
N SER A 49 -18.69 16.58 9.77
CA SER A 49 -17.89 15.91 10.79
C SER A 49 -16.66 15.23 10.17
N ASP A 50 -15.51 15.79 10.55
CA ASP A 50 -14.14 15.25 10.48
C ASP A 50 -13.35 15.37 9.17
N GLN A 51 -12.95 16.60 8.87
CA GLN A 51 -11.59 16.86 8.42
C GLN A 51 -10.68 16.89 9.65
N THR A 52 -9.97 15.80 9.91
CA THR A 52 -8.75 15.85 10.73
C THR A 52 -7.65 15.25 9.89
N GLU A 53 -6.79 16.13 9.33
CA GLU A 53 -5.43 15.72 8.99
C GLU A 53 -4.83 15.03 10.23
N PRO A 54 -3.90 14.06 10.11
CA PRO A 54 -3.26 13.50 11.29
C PRO A 54 -2.65 14.64 12.11
N ASP A 55 -3.28 14.94 13.24
CA ASP A 55 -2.98 16.11 14.06
C ASP A 55 -1.64 15.86 14.75
N GLY A 56 -0.58 16.39 14.15
CA GLY A 56 0.69 16.52 14.83
C GLY A 56 0.61 17.55 15.96
N LEU A 57 1.61 17.53 16.83
CA LEU A 57 1.73 18.54 17.89
C LEU A 57 1.67 19.98 17.31
N PRO A 58 0.88 20.90 17.91
CA PRO A 58 0.79 22.28 17.45
C PRO A 58 2.13 23.00 17.49
N LEU A 59 2.29 24.02 16.63
CA LEU A 59 3.47 24.88 16.66
C LEU A 59 3.70 25.48 18.06
N ARG A 60 4.98 25.61 18.44
CA ARG A 60 5.47 26.12 19.73
C ARG A 60 5.11 25.28 20.95
N THR A 61 4.60 24.07 20.75
CA THR A 61 4.44 23.11 21.86
C THR A 61 5.74 22.37 22.11
N HIS A 62 6.02 22.03 23.38
CA HIS A 62 7.20 21.23 23.72
C HIS A 62 7.01 19.78 23.25
N PHE A 63 8.01 19.26 22.56
CA PHE A 63 8.05 17.83 22.25
C PHE A 63 8.33 17.04 23.54
N PRO A 64 7.62 15.92 23.80
CA PRO A 64 7.86 15.10 24.98
C PRO A 64 9.31 14.64 25.10
N ALA A 65 9.88 14.75 26.29
CA ALA A 65 11.23 14.28 26.55
C ALA A 65 11.33 12.76 26.32
N PHE A 66 12.45 12.32 25.76
CA PHE A 66 12.75 10.91 25.54
C PHE A 66 14.24 10.64 25.74
N LYS A 67 14.57 9.37 26.01
CA LYS A 67 15.94 8.87 26.13
C LYS A 67 16.01 7.47 25.53
N PHE A 68 16.83 7.30 24.51
CA PHE A 68 16.96 6.03 23.79
C PHE A 68 18.43 5.72 23.50
N PRO A 69 18.81 4.44 23.44
CA PRO A 69 20.16 4.06 23.01
C PRO A 69 20.35 4.37 21.51
N ASP A 70 21.49 4.93 21.14
CA ASP A 70 21.96 4.95 19.76
C ASP A 70 22.47 3.57 19.32
N LEU A 71 22.84 3.42 18.05
CA LEU A 71 23.32 2.14 17.50
C LEU A 71 24.61 1.60 18.16
N THR A 72 25.34 2.44 18.89
CA THR A 72 26.53 2.04 19.66
C THR A 72 26.20 1.64 21.10
N GLY A 73 24.93 1.76 21.51
CA GLY A 73 24.45 1.48 22.86
C GLY A 73 24.58 2.65 23.82
N ARG A 74 25.02 3.83 23.34
CA ARG A 74 25.09 5.04 24.17
C ARG A 74 23.69 5.66 24.25
N THR A 75 23.22 5.90 25.46
CA THR A 75 21.94 6.61 25.66
C THR A 75 22.05 8.06 25.22
N VAL A 76 21.12 8.48 24.36
CA VAL A 76 20.97 9.84 23.87
C VAL A 76 19.57 10.35 24.26
N ALA A 77 19.52 11.54 24.83
CA ALA A 77 18.31 12.23 25.22
C ALA A 77 17.96 13.35 24.24
N LEU A 78 16.68 13.73 24.15
CA LEU A 78 16.29 14.93 23.40
C LEU A 78 17.03 16.19 23.92
N GLU A 79 17.33 16.23 25.21
CA GLU A 79 18.07 17.32 25.85
C GLU A 79 19.51 17.49 25.34
N ASP A 80 20.12 16.43 24.81
CA ASP A 80 21.50 16.45 24.31
C ASP A 80 21.63 17.30 23.02
N PHE A 81 20.49 17.61 22.38
CA PHE A 81 20.43 18.44 21.17
C PHE A 81 20.09 19.91 21.45
N ARG A 82 20.00 20.34 22.73
CA ARG A 82 19.73 21.75 23.06
C ARG A 82 20.73 22.70 22.40
N GLY A 83 20.22 23.82 21.89
CA GLY A 83 21.03 24.78 21.14
C GLY A 83 21.21 24.44 19.66
N LYS A 84 20.70 23.28 19.21
CA LYS A 84 20.52 22.93 17.80
C LYS A 84 19.04 22.77 17.50
N ARG A 85 18.66 23.06 16.26
CA ARG A 85 17.34 22.63 15.75
C ARG A 85 17.41 21.14 15.47
N VAL A 86 16.32 20.42 15.63
CA VAL A 86 16.29 18.96 15.41
C VAL A 86 15.23 18.61 14.40
N LEU A 87 15.62 18.00 13.28
CA LEU A 87 14.69 17.33 12.38
C LEU A 87 14.55 15.89 12.83
N LEU A 88 13.54 15.64 13.65
CA LEU A 88 13.27 14.35 14.27
C LEU A 88 12.33 13.54 13.37
N ILE A 89 12.79 12.39 12.88
CA ILE A 89 12.03 11.55 11.95
C ILE A 89 11.77 10.18 12.59
N HIS A 90 10.49 9.80 12.69
CA HIS A 90 10.11 8.43 12.96
C HIS A 90 10.32 7.59 11.69
N TRP A 91 11.15 6.57 11.82
CA TRP A 91 11.81 5.88 10.72
C TRP A 91 11.67 4.37 10.88
N ASN A 92 11.69 3.65 9.77
CA ASN A 92 11.85 2.20 9.77
C ASN A 92 12.52 1.77 8.46
N PHE A 93 13.65 1.07 8.53
CA PHE A 93 14.38 0.63 7.34
C PHE A 93 13.67 -0.49 6.55
N GLU A 94 12.68 -1.18 7.13
CA GLU A 94 11.81 -2.10 6.41
C GLU A 94 10.64 -1.38 5.69
N CYS A 95 10.47 -0.07 5.93
CA CYS A 95 9.46 0.74 5.25
C CYS A 95 10.00 1.25 3.90
N GLY A 96 9.39 0.82 2.80
CA GLY A 96 9.80 1.22 1.45
C GLY A 96 9.74 2.73 1.18
N PHE A 97 8.92 3.49 1.92
CA PHE A 97 8.92 4.96 1.82
C PHE A 97 10.15 5.56 2.48
N CYS A 98 10.55 5.07 3.66
CA CYS A 98 11.79 5.50 4.33
C CYS A 98 12.99 5.15 3.45
N GLU A 99 13.08 3.91 2.97
CA GLU A 99 14.13 3.47 2.05
C GLU A 99 14.22 4.40 0.81
N SER A 100 13.08 4.80 0.23
CA SER A 100 13.05 5.65 -0.96
C SER A 100 13.67 7.04 -0.77
N ILE A 101 13.63 7.58 0.45
CA ILE A 101 14.15 8.93 0.78
C ILE A 101 15.49 8.92 1.52
N ALA A 102 15.99 7.74 1.93
CA ALA A 102 17.18 7.61 2.78
C ALA A 102 18.42 8.29 2.19
N ARG A 103 18.70 8.04 0.89
CA ARG A 103 19.85 8.64 0.20
C ARG A 103 19.72 10.16 0.06
N GLU A 104 18.50 10.64 -0.18
CA GLU A 104 18.25 12.08 -0.30
C GLU A 104 18.48 12.79 1.04
N LEU A 105 17.97 12.23 2.14
CA LEU A 105 18.25 12.74 3.48
C LEU A 105 19.75 12.70 3.80
N GLY A 106 20.46 11.63 3.43
CA GLY A 106 21.92 11.53 3.57
C GLY A 106 22.66 12.62 2.79
N HIS A 107 22.21 12.97 1.59
CA HIS A 107 22.79 14.08 0.82
C HIS A 107 22.48 15.46 1.42
N LEU A 108 21.35 15.62 2.10
CA LEU A 108 20.96 16.88 2.75
C LEU A 108 21.65 17.10 4.10
N ASP A 109 22.20 16.06 4.73
CA ASP A 109 22.77 16.11 6.07
C ASP A 109 23.82 17.23 6.24
N THR A 110 24.78 17.36 5.31
CA THR A 110 25.78 18.43 5.37
C THR A 110 25.13 19.82 5.33
N SER A 111 24.15 20.03 4.45
CA SER A 111 23.44 21.31 4.36
C SER A 111 22.54 21.57 5.58
N LEU A 112 21.98 20.54 6.20
CA LEU A 112 21.24 20.67 7.47
C LEU A 112 22.19 21.09 8.60
N GLN A 113 23.36 20.46 8.70
CA GLN A 113 24.37 20.76 9.71
C GLN A 113 24.92 22.19 9.56
N GLU A 114 25.18 22.66 8.33
CA GLU A 114 25.57 24.05 8.03
C GLU A 114 24.52 25.07 8.52
N ARG A 115 23.27 24.64 8.67
CA ARG A 115 22.15 25.46 9.16
C ARG A 115 21.80 25.21 10.62
N ASN A 116 22.68 24.54 11.36
CA ASN A 116 22.49 24.17 12.77
C ASN A 116 21.21 23.33 12.98
N VAL A 117 20.89 22.47 12.01
CA VAL A 117 19.80 21.49 12.08
C VAL A 117 20.41 20.09 12.15
N GLU A 118 20.16 19.38 13.24
CA GLU A 118 20.55 17.98 13.43
C GLU A 118 19.44 17.07 12.92
N LEU A 119 19.75 16.20 11.95
CA LEU A 119 18.86 15.12 11.56
C LEU A 119 18.93 14.01 12.62
N VAL A 120 17.80 13.50 13.11
CA VAL A 120 17.77 12.39 14.08
C VAL A 120 16.69 11.40 13.67
N LEU A 121 17.05 10.12 13.57
CA LEU A 121 16.13 9.04 13.22
C LEU A 121 15.76 8.23 14.47
N LEU A 122 14.46 7.98 14.66
CA LEU A 122 13.95 7.03 15.65
C LEU A 122 13.50 5.78 14.91
N THR A 123 14.12 4.63 15.16
CA THR A 123 13.82 3.39 14.45
C THR A 123 13.61 2.22 15.40
N TYR A 124 12.87 1.23 14.94
CA TYR A 124 12.73 -0.07 15.61
C TYR A 124 13.82 -1.05 15.16
N GLY A 125 13.88 -2.20 15.84
CA GLY A 125 14.74 -3.33 15.45
C GLY A 125 16.08 -3.37 16.16
N ASP A 126 16.99 -4.21 15.67
CA ASP A 126 18.29 -4.43 16.28
C ASP A 126 19.34 -3.42 15.79
N SER A 127 20.34 -3.14 16.65
CA SER A 127 21.39 -2.17 16.32
C SER A 127 22.25 -2.57 15.12
N GLY A 128 22.50 -3.86 14.92
CA GLY A 128 23.37 -4.38 13.87
C GLY A 128 22.78 -4.18 12.48
N SER A 129 21.54 -4.61 12.27
CA SER A 129 20.82 -4.42 11.02
C SER A 129 20.65 -2.94 10.69
N ASN A 130 20.25 -2.14 11.68
CA ASN A 130 20.12 -0.69 11.49
C ASN A 130 21.45 -0.03 11.13
N GLN A 131 22.58 -0.48 11.69
CA GLN A 131 23.90 0.05 11.35
C GLN A 131 24.32 -0.27 9.92
N GLU A 132 24.00 -1.47 9.42
CA GLU A 132 24.24 -1.85 8.02
C GLU A 132 23.44 -0.96 7.07
N GLN A 133 22.15 -0.74 7.36
CA GLN A 133 21.26 0.09 6.53
C GLN A 133 21.68 1.57 6.51
N VAL A 134 22.11 2.11 7.66
CA VAL A 134 22.65 3.47 7.76
C VAL A 134 23.88 3.64 6.86
N ALA A 135 24.79 2.67 6.89
CA ALA A 135 26.00 2.67 6.06
C ALA A 135 25.67 2.52 4.57
N GLU A 136 24.74 1.63 4.21
CA GLU A 136 24.32 1.40 2.82
C GLU A 136 23.72 2.67 2.18
N HIS A 137 22.93 3.42 2.94
CA HIS A 137 22.24 4.62 2.45
C HIS A 137 23.03 5.93 2.66
N GLY A 138 24.19 5.87 3.29
CA GLY A 138 25.05 7.05 3.52
C GLY A 138 24.45 8.06 4.51
N LEU A 139 23.71 7.58 5.50
CA LEU A 139 23.15 8.40 6.57
C LEU A 139 24.23 8.65 7.63
N ASN A 140 24.51 9.92 7.95
CA ASN A 140 25.53 10.30 8.95
C ASN A 140 24.92 10.88 10.24
N CYS A 141 23.62 10.70 10.42
CA CYS A 141 22.86 11.23 11.54
C CYS A 141 22.76 10.24 12.73
N PRO A 142 22.55 10.73 13.96
CA PRO A 142 22.15 9.88 15.08
C PRO A 142 20.89 9.06 14.77
N VAL A 143 20.99 7.74 14.99
CA VAL A 143 19.88 6.80 14.89
C VAL A 143 19.65 6.17 16.26
N LEU A 144 18.46 6.36 16.80
CA LEU A 144 18.07 5.93 18.13
C LEU A 144 17.06 4.79 18.05
N LEU A 145 17.25 3.78 18.89
CA LEU A 145 16.40 2.59 18.92
C LEU A 145 15.22 2.80 19.87
N ILE A 146 14.02 2.72 19.31
CA ILE A 146 12.75 2.80 20.03
C ILE A 146 12.05 1.44 20.04
N ASN A 147 11.21 1.21 21.03
CA ASN A 147 10.34 0.03 21.16
C ASN A 147 8.87 0.48 21.17
N ASP A 148 7.94 -0.44 20.89
CA ASP A 148 6.51 -0.14 20.83
C ASP A 148 5.94 0.44 22.14
N GLU A 149 6.50 0.04 23.29
CA GLU A 149 6.04 0.49 24.61
C GLU A 149 6.56 1.90 24.98
N ASP A 150 7.73 2.28 24.48
CA ASP A 150 8.44 3.51 24.87
C ASP A 150 8.49 4.57 23.76
N SER A 151 7.88 4.31 22.60
CA SER A 151 7.86 5.27 21.48
C SER A 151 7.22 6.60 21.91
N PRO A 152 7.78 7.77 21.53
CA PRO A 152 7.22 9.05 21.92
C PRO A 152 5.76 9.17 21.50
N ALA A 153 4.88 9.59 22.43
CA ALA A 153 3.44 9.72 22.21
C ALA A 153 3.03 10.39 20.88
N PRO A 154 3.72 11.45 20.38
CA PRO A 154 3.39 12.08 19.11
C PRO A 154 3.61 11.22 17.86
N PHE A 155 4.33 10.10 17.99
CA PHE A 155 4.56 9.12 16.93
C PHE A 155 3.71 7.85 17.09
N VAL A 156 3.02 7.69 18.22
CA VAL A 156 2.13 6.55 18.45
C VAL A 156 0.96 6.61 17.47
N ASN A 157 0.63 5.48 16.84
CA ASN A 157 -0.35 5.35 15.76
C ASN A 157 -0.03 6.12 14.47
N GLN A 158 1.19 6.68 14.35
CA GLN A 158 1.65 7.30 13.11
C GLN A 158 2.45 6.28 12.27
N GLY A 159 2.28 6.31 10.96
CA GLY A 159 3.12 5.54 10.04
C GLY A 159 4.56 6.05 9.99
N THR A 160 5.37 5.48 9.10
CA THR A 160 6.72 5.99 8.79
C THR A 160 6.83 6.26 7.28
N PRO A 161 7.54 7.33 6.84
CA PRO A 161 8.20 8.33 7.68
C PRO A 161 7.23 9.44 8.13
N VAL A 162 7.39 9.89 9.38
CA VAL A 162 6.78 11.13 9.88
C VAL A 162 7.84 11.96 10.58
N ALA A 163 7.76 13.29 10.49
CA ALA A 163 8.79 14.19 11.01
C ALA A 163 8.24 15.40 11.74
N TYR A 164 8.98 15.81 12.77
CA TYR A 164 8.84 17.09 13.46
C TYR A 164 10.13 17.87 13.33
N LEU A 165 10.00 19.16 13.07
CA LEU A 165 11.09 20.11 13.21
C LEU A 165 10.99 20.76 14.59
N LEU A 166 12.03 20.62 15.39
CA LEU A 166 12.15 21.22 16.72
C LEU A 166 13.12 22.40 16.68
N ASP A 167 12.83 23.45 17.43
CA ASP A 167 13.77 24.53 17.69
C ASP A 167 14.84 24.15 18.73
N GLU A 168 15.71 25.10 19.03
CA GLU A 168 16.84 24.98 19.96
C GLU A 168 16.41 24.70 21.41
N GLN A 169 15.13 24.92 21.72
CA GLN A 169 14.51 24.70 23.03
C GLN A 169 13.65 23.41 23.05
N GLY A 170 13.59 22.68 21.95
CA GLY A 170 12.81 21.44 21.81
C GLY A 170 11.31 21.67 21.61
N GLN A 171 10.90 22.86 21.12
CA GLN A 171 9.52 23.13 20.74
C GLN A 171 9.30 22.90 19.25
N VAL A 172 8.08 22.54 18.85
CA VAL A 172 7.72 22.34 17.44
C VAL A 172 7.81 23.65 16.67
N ALA A 173 8.72 23.72 15.71
CA ALA A 173 9.10 24.91 14.96
C ALA A 173 8.67 24.87 13.48
N GLY A 174 8.02 23.80 13.03
CA GLY A 174 7.55 23.63 11.66
C GLY A 174 6.28 22.77 11.60
N PRO A 175 5.62 22.72 10.43
CA PRO A 175 4.42 21.90 10.26
C PRO A 175 4.77 20.41 10.42
N PHE A 176 3.80 19.64 10.91
CA PHE A 176 3.89 18.19 10.90
C PHE A 176 4.03 17.68 9.46
N ALA A 177 5.01 16.81 9.23
CA ALA A 177 5.25 16.19 7.94
C ALA A 177 4.99 14.69 8.03
N SER A 178 4.08 14.19 7.21
CA SER A 178 3.76 12.77 7.11
C SER A 178 3.90 12.29 5.67
N GLY A 179 4.61 11.17 5.48
CA GLY A 179 4.94 10.60 4.18
C GLY A 179 6.24 11.14 3.57
N ALA A 180 6.80 10.36 2.65
CA ALA A 180 8.11 10.58 2.02
C ALA A 180 8.30 12.00 1.46
N ASP A 181 7.39 12.44 0.59
CA ASP A 181 7.48 13.74 -0.09
C ASP A 181 7.48 14.92 0.89
N ARG A 182 6.60 14.88 1.91
CA ARG A 182 6.49 15.97 2.90
C ARG A 182 7.71 16.01 3.83
N VAL A 183 8.23 14.85 4.22
CA VAL A 183 9.43 14.74 5.05
C VAL A 183 10.66 15.28 4.30
N VAL A 184 10.84 14.89 3.03
CA VAL A 184 11.91 15.42 2.17
C VAL A 184 11.74 16.92 1.96
N ALA A 185 10.55 17.41 1.65
CA ALA A 185 10.29 18.84 1.47
C ALA A 185 10.63 19.65 2.74
N LEU A 186 10.29 19.13 3.92
CA LEU A 186 10.66 19.76 5.19
C LEU A 186 12.18 19.77 5.39
N ALA A 187 12.87 18.67 5.08
CA ALA A 187 14.33 18.59 5.15
C ALA A 187 15.02 19.58 4.21
N GLN A 188 14.58 19.64 2.94
CA GLN A 188 15.08 20.59 1.95
C GLN A 188 14.84 22.04 2.38
N HIS A 189 13.67 22.35 2.93
CA HIS A 189 13.37 23.67 3.48
C HIS A 189 14.30 24.03 4.64
N CYS A 190 14.61 23.08 5.52
CA CYS A 190 15.56 23.28 6.61
C CYS A 190 16.99 23.52 6.10
N ALA A 191 17.41 22.81 5.05
CA ALA A 191 18.72 22.94 4.43
C ALA A 191 18.91 24.27 3.67
N THR A 192 17.89 24.71 2.93
CA THR A 192 17.93 25.95 2.12
C THR A 192 17.60 27.20 2.94
N GLY A 193 16.75 27.05 3.96
CA GLY A 193 16.34 28.09 4.91
C GLY A 193 15.68 29.31 4.31
N GLU A 194 14.91 29.12 3.24
CA GLU A 194 13.92 30.10 2.78
C GLU A 194 12.79 30.21 3.82
N PHE A 195 12.96 31.05 4.84
CA PHE A 195 11.94 31.39 5.86
C PHE A 195 10.81 32.27 5.31
N GLY A 196 10.28 31.93 4.13
CA GLY A 196 9.04 32.50 3.60
C GLY A 196 7.88 31.63 4.06
N THR A 197 6.84 32.26 4.62
CA THR A 197 5.57 31.68 5.06
C THR A 197 5.26 30.38 4.31
N LEU A 198 5.04 29.29 5.04
CA LEU A 198 4.41 28.08 4.52
C LEU A 198 2.94 28.41 4.23
N GLU A 199 2.71 29.32 3.29
CA GLU A 199 1.42 29.59 2.70
C GLU A 199 1.08 28.33 1.89
N LEU A 200 0.37 27.39 2.52
CA LEU A 200 -0.58 26.54 1.80
C LEU A 200 -1.73 27.42 1.28
N GLY A 201 -1.37 28.40 0.45
CA GLY A 201 -2.24 29.45 -0.06
C GLY A 201 -2.16 29.46 -1.58
N LYS A 202 -3.02 28.66 -2.20
CA LYS A 202 -3.54 28.82 -3.58
C LYS A 202 -2.56 29.42 -4.62
N HIS A 203 -1.41 28.82 -4.88
CA HIS A 203 -0.77 28.98 -6.18
C HIS A 203 -0.17 27.66 -6.67
N GLN A 204 -0.75 27.16 -7.77
CA GLN A 204 -0.17 26.10 -8.58
C GLN A 204 1.27 26.45 -8.94
N ILE A 205 2.23 25.84 -8.27
CA ILE A 205 3.62 25.83 -8.72
C ILE A 205 3.60 25.05 -10.04
N GLN A 206 3.87 25.76 -11.14
CA GLN A 206 4.11 25.16 -12.45
C GLN A 206 5.30 24.21 -12.32
N ARG A 207 5.01 22.91 -12.18
CA ARG A 207 6.00 21.85 -12.19
C ARG A 207 6.82 21.96 -13.48
N ARG A 208 8.11 22.24 -13.36
CA ARG A 208 9.09 22.07 -14.43
C ARG A 208 9.14 20.55 -14.71
N ARG A 209 8.47 20.11 -15.78
CA ARG A 209 8.33 18.68 -16.14
C ARG A 209 9.71 18.06 -16.30
N LEU A 210 10.01 17.04 -15.50
CA LEU A 210 11.08 16.09 -15.80
C LEU A 210 10.72 15.33 -17.10
N PRO A 211 11.68 15.06 -18.00
CA PRO A 211 11.42 14.29 -19.21
C PRO A 211 11.07 12.84 -18.84
N GLY A 212 9.79 12.48 -18.97
CA GLY A 212 9.32 11.10 -18.79
C GLY A 212 8.18 10.92 -17.79
N GLU A 213 7.90 11.90 -16.95
CA GLU A 213 6.75 11.84 -16.03
C GLU A 213 5.46 12.18 -16.78
N ARG A 214 4.79 11.15 -17.28
CA ARG A 214 3.35 11.27 -17.49
C ARG A 214 2.72 11.39 -16.11
N PRO A 215 1.90 12.41 -15.83
CA PRO A 215 1.16 12.44 -14.58
C PRO A 215 0.34 11.16 -14.44
N LEU A 216 0.10 10.67 -13.22
CA LEU A 216 -0.72 9.47 -13.01
C LEU A 216 -2.12 9.61 -13.61
N SER A 217 -2.65 10.84 -13.73
CA SER A 217 -3.87 11.14 -14.49
C SER A 217 -3.79 10.85 -16.00
N ALA A 218 -2.58 10.69 -16.54
CA ALA A 218 -2.29 10.21 -17.89
C ALA A 218 -1.87 8.73 -17.92
N SER A 219 -1.80 8.05 -16.76
CA SER A 219 -1.76 6.59 -16.68
C SER A 219 -3.17 6.07 -17.00
N ARG A 220 -3.27 5.10 -17.92
CA ARG A 220 -4.56 4.50 -18.33
C ARG A 220 -5.00 3.34 -17.42
N ILE A 221 -4.39 3.18 -16.24
CA ILE A 221 -4.70 2.08 -15.33
C ILE A 221 -5.86 2.54 -14.44
N GLU A 222 -7.08 2.09 -14.75
CA GLU A 222 -8.28 2.32 -13.92
C GLU A 222 -8.13 1.55 -12.59
N ARG A 223 -8.34 2.21 -11.45
CA ARG A 223 -8.18 1.65 -10.09
C ARG A 223 -9.50 1.49 -9.33
N GLU A 224 -10.60 1.94 -9.91
CA GLU A 224 -11.96 1.82 -9.39
C GLU A 224 -12.62 0.49 -9.82
N GLY A 225 -11.82 -0.50 -10.23
CA GLY A 225 -12.30 -1.68 -10.94
C GLY A 225 -12.79 -1.37 -12.36
N LEU A 226 -13.22 -2.42 -13.06
CA LEU A 226 -13.75 -2.30 -14.41
C LEU A 226 -15.17 -1.71 -14.43
N LYS A 227 -15.40 -0.77 -15.35
CA LYS A 227 -16.72 -0.15 -15.57
C LYS A 227 -17.77 -1.17 -16.02
N VAL A 228 -19.01 -0.93 -15.63
CA VAL A 228 -20.18 -1.69 -16.12
C VAL A 228 -20.24 -1.68 -17.64
N GLY A 229 -20.58 -2.82 -18.24
CA GLY A 229 -20.66 -2.95 -19.70
C GLY A 229 -19.32 -3.24 -20.39
N THR A 230 -18.20 -3.23 -19.68
CA THR A 230 -16.91 -3.64 -20.23
C THR A 230 -16.78 -5.17 -20.29
N ARG A 231 -16.05 -5.69 -21.28
CA ARG A 231 -15.76 -7.13 -21.35
C ARG A 231 -14.76 -7.49 -20.26
N ALA A 232 -15.09 -8.49 -19.47
CA ALA A 232 -14.21 -9.01 -18.43
C ALA A 232 -12.93 -9.59 -19.05
N PRO A 233 -11.72 -9.22 -18.58
CA PRO A 233 -10.47 -9.78 -19.03
C PRO A 233 -10.48 -11.31 -18.92
N ALA A 234 -10.10 -11.95 -20.03
CA ALA A 234 -10.03 -13.40 -20.08
C ALA A 234 -8.83 -13.88 -19.27
N PHE A 235 -9.01 -14.96 -18.52
CA PHE A 235 -7.91 -15.63 -17.83
C PHE A 235 -7.98 -17.12 -18.03
N ARG A 236 -6.82 -17.76 -17.87
CA ARG A 236 -6.65 -19.20 -17.75
C ARG A 236 -5.59 -19.46 -16.70
N LEU A 237 -6.02 -19.87 -15.51
CA LEU A 237 -5.18 -19.94 -14.32
C LEU A 237 -5.28 -21.33 -13.67
N PRO A 238 -4.22 -21.82 -13.02
CA PRO A 238 -4.29 -23.09 -12.31
C PRO A 238 -5.16 -22.97 -11.06
N ASP A 239 -6.07 -23.93 -10.86
CA ASP A 239 -6.75 -24.16 -9.60
C ASP A 239 -5.80 -24.81 -8.57
N LEU A 240 -6.26 -25.06 -7.35
CA LEU A 240 -5.45 -25.66 -6.27
C LEU A 240 -4.97 -27.09 -6.58
N GLN A 241 -5.64 -27.80 -7.48
CA GLN A 241 -5.25 -29.14 -7.95
C GLN A 241 -4.33 -29.08 -9.17
N GLY A 242 -4.07 -27.89 -9.71
CA GLY A 242 -3.19 -27.66 -10.86
C GLY A 242 -3.91 -27.76 -12.21
N ARG A 243 -5.23 -27.97 -12.22
CA ARG A 243 -6.03 -27.93 -13.44
C ARG A 243 -6.21 -26.47 -13.86
N LEU A 244 -6.05 -26.20 -15.14
CA LEU A 244 -6.30 -24.86 -15.69
C LEU A 244 -7.80 -24.62 -15.76
N VAL A 245 -8.24 -23.53 -15.14
CA VAL A 245 -9.61 -23.01 -15.19
C VAL A 245 -9.59 -21.69 -15.93
N SER A 246 -10.49 -21.54 -16.89
CA SER A 246 -10.65 -20.31 -17.66
C SER A 246 -12.01 -19.66 -17.44
N LEU A 247 -12.07 -18.34 -17.59
CA LEU A 247 -13.35 -17.63 -17.53
C LEU A 247 -14.30 -18.06 -18.67
N GLU A 248 -13.75 -18.48 -19.80
CA GLU A 248 -14.50 -18.91 -20.98
C GLU A 248 -15.30 -20.20 -20.75
N GLU A 249 -14.84 -21.08 -19.84
CA GLU A 249 -15.57 -22.28 -19.43
C GLU A 249 -16.94 -21.97 -18.77
N TYR A 250 -17.16 -20.72 -18.37
CA TYR A 250 -18.39 -20.25 -17.72
C TYR A 250 -19.31 -19.44 -18.63
N ARG A 251 -19.06 -19.41 -19.94
CA ARG A 251 -19.98 -18.80 -20.91
C ARG A 251 -21.38 -19.40 -20.80
N GLY A 252 -22.41 -18.56 -20.90
CA GLY A 252 -23.79 -19.00 -20.67
C GLY A 252 -24.17 -19.09 -19.18
N ARG A 253 -23.29 -18.69 -18.26
CA ARG A 253 -23.56 -18.58 -16.83
C ARG A 253 -23.11 -17.22 -16.30
N GLN A 254 -23.83 -16.68 -15.33
CA GLN A 254 -23.31 -15.55 -14.58
C GLN A 254 -22.17 -16.03 -13.68
N VAL A 255 -21.14 -15.21 -13.52
CA VAL A 255 -19.99 -15.52 -12.66
C VAL A 255 -19.82 -14.43 -11.62
N LEU A 256 -19.85 -14.83 -10.35
CA LEU A 256 -19.32 -14.01 -9.26
C LEU A 256 -17.82 -14.32 -9.12
N LEU A 257 -16.99 -13.42 -9.64
CA LEU A 257 -15.53 -13.51 -9.56
C LEU A 257 -15.07 -12.73 -8.34
N VAL A 258 -14.55 -13.42 -7.33
CA VAL A 258 -14.16 -12.83 -6.04
C VAL A 258 -12.65 -12.89 -5.88
N PHE A 259 -12.00 -11.76 -5.66
CA PHE A 259 -10.58 -11.67 -5.37
C PHE A 259 -10.35 -11.69 -3.86
N SER A 260 -9.44 -12.57 -3.43
CA SER A 260 -9.20 -12.85 -2.02
C SER A 260 -7.71 -13.04 -1.72
N ASP A 261 -7.37 -12.88 -0.45
CA ASP A 261 -6.03 -13.11 0.10
C ASP A 261 -6.12 -14.12 1.26
N PRO A 262 -5.19 -15.09 1.32
CA PRO A 262 -5.20 -16.10 2.37
C PRO A 262 -5.12 -15.49 3.78
N HIS A 263 -4.43 -14.36 3.95
CA HIS A 263 -4.19 -13.73 5.27
C HIS A 263 -5.05 -12.47 5.50
N CYS A 264 -6.16 -12.35 4.79
CA CYS A 264 -7.11 -11.24 4.90
C CYS A 264 -8.29 -11.59 5.81
N ARG A 265 -8.41 -10.90 6.95
CA ARG A 265 -9.50 -11.10 7.94
C ARG A 265 -10.90 -10.80 7.37
N PRO A 266 -11.17 -9.68 6.66
CA PRO A 266 -12.48 -9.48 6.04
C PRO A 266 -12.83 -10.57 5.01
N CYS A 267 -11.83 -11.16 4.35
CA CYS A 267 -12.02 -12.27 3.43
C CYS A 267 -12.42 -13.56 4.18
N ASP A 268 -11.93 -13.77 5.41
CA ASP A 268 -12.38 -14.86 6.29
C ASP A 268 -13.83 -14.66 6.77
N GLU A 269 -14.23 -13.42 7.05
CA GLU A 269 -15.60 -13.10 7.43
C GLU A 269 -16.59 -13.34 6.27
N LEU A 270 -16.17 -13.06 5.03
CA LEU A 270 -16.97 -13.32 3.83
C LEU A 270 -17.07 -14.82 3.48
N ALA A 271 -16.05 -15.62 3.81
CA ALA A 271 -15.91 -17.00 3.36
C ALA A 271 -17.13 -17.92 3.63
N PRO A 272 -17.73 -17.96 4.84
CA PRO A 272 -18.91 -18.77 5.11
C PRO A 272 -20.13 -18.37 4.25
N HIS A 273 -20.22 -17.10 3.84
CA HIS A 273 -21.29 -16.62 3.00
C HIS A 273 -21.13 -17.10 1.55
N LEU A 274 -19.90 -17.12 1.03
CA LEU A 274 -19.62 -17.64 -0.32
C LEU A 274 -19.93 -19.14 -0.42
N VAL A 275 -19.63 -19.91 0.63
CA VAL A 275 -19.98 -21.34 0.70
C VAL A 275 -21.49 -21.54 0.65
N ARG A 276 -22.25 -20.76 1.43
CA ARG A 276 -23.72 -20.81 1.39
C ARG A 276 -24.27 -20.38 0.02
N LEU A 277 -23.71 -19.32 -0.56
CA LEU A 277 -24.12 -18.81 -1.87
C LEU A 277 -23.90 -19.85 -2.95
N HIS A 278 -22.73 -20.47 -2.98
CA HIS A 278 -22.42 -21.56 -3.91
C HIS A 278 -23.41 -22.70 -3.74
N ARG A 279 -23.58 -23.22 -2.52
CA ARG A 279 -24.51 -24.34 -2.26
C ARG A 279 -25.93 -24.05 -2.74
N ASN A 280 -26.41 -22.82 -2.58
CA ASN A 280 -27.78 -22.43 -2.92
C ASN A 280 -27.97 -22.12 -4.41
N HIS A 281 -26.92 -21.74 -5.14
CA HIS A 281 -27.04 -21.19 -6.50
C HIS A 281 -26.20 -21.91 -7.57
N SER A 282 -25.44 -22.94 -7.22
CA SER A 282 -24.66 -23.75 -8.18
C SER A 282 -25.47 -24.28 -9.37
N ASN A 283 -26.78 -24.51 -9.16
CA ASN A 283 -27.72 -25.01 -10.17
C ASN A 283 -28.57 -23.91 -10.83
N ASN A 284 -28.52 -22.66 -10.34
CA ASN A 284 -29.40 -21.56 -10.75
C ASN A 284 -28.65 -20.50 -11.58
N GLY A 285 -27.69 -20.91 -12.40
CA GLY A 285 -27.02 -20.03 -13.36
C GLY A 285 -25.88 -19.16 -12.81
N LEU A 286 -25.71 -19.02 -11.49
CA LEU A 286 -24.58 -18.29 -10.88
C LEU A 286 -23.43 -19.24 -10.53
N ALA A 287 -22.30 -19.08 -11.21
CA ALA A 287 -21.02 -19.70 -10.86
C ALA A 287 -20.22 -18.78 -9.92
N LEU A 288 -19.39 -19.38 -9.07
CA LEU A 288 -18.48 -18.67 -8.18
C LEU A 288 -17.05 -19.10 -8.47
N ILE A 289 -16.17 -18.13 -8.65
CA ILE A 289 -14.73 -18.36 -8.79
C ILE A 289 -14.01 -17.45 -7.80
N LEU A 290 -13.16 -18.04 -6.96
CA LEU A 290 -12.30 -17.28 -6.07
C LEU A 290 -10.91 -17.14 -6.72
N VAL A 291 -10.41 -15.92 -6.83
CA VAL A 291 -9.05 -15.63 -7.29
C VAL A 291 -8.18 -15.40 -6.07
N GLY A 292 -7.33 -16.36 -5.77
CA GLY A 292 -6.35 -16.30 -4.68
C GLY A 292 -5.06 -15.61 -5.09
N ARG A 293 -4.50 -14.82 -4.16
CA ARG A 293 -3.12 -14.32 -4.20
C ARG A 293 -2.23 -15.18 -3.29
N GLY A 294 -0.91 -15.08 -3.45
CA GLY A 294 0.04 -15.76 -2.56
C GLY A 294 0.30 -17.22 -2.92
N ASP A 295 0.68 -18.01 -1.92
CA ASP A 295 1.10 -19.40 -2.14
C ASP A 295 -0.09 -20.37 -2.24
N ARG A 296 0.10 -21.45 -3.00
CA ARG A 296 -0.91 -22.49 -3.20
C ARG A 296 -1.29 -23.18 -1.89
N GLU A 297 -0.33 -23.43 -1.01
CA GLU A 297 -0.53 -24.07 0.29
C GLU A 297 -1.41 -23.21 1.19
N GLU A 298 -1.16 -21.90 1.25
CA GLU A 298 -1.93 -20.96 2.06
C GLU A 298 -3.39 -20.90 1.60
N ASN A 299 -3.61 -20.83 0.28
CA ASN A 299 -4.96 -20.85 -0.28
C ASN A 299 -5.65 -22.20 -0.06
N ARG A 300 -4.90 -23.32 -0.08
CA ARG A 300 -5.46 -24.65 0.23
C ARG A 300 -5.89 -24.74 1.69
N ARG A 301 -5.06 -24.28 2.62
CA ARG A 301 -5.41 -24.22 4.05
C ARG A 301 -6.67 -23.41 4.29
N LYS A 302 -6.78 -22.22 3.68
CA LYS A 302 -8.00 -21.40 3.77
C LYS A 302 -9.22 -22.10 3.18
N ALA A 303 -9.04 -22.79 2.05
CA ALA A 303 -10.11 -23.56 1.42
C ALA A 303 -10.62 -24.70 2.30
N GLU A 304 -9.71 -25.44 2.94
CA GLU A 304 -10.03 -26.51 3.87
C GLU A 304 -10.69 -25.97 5.15
N GLN A 305 -10.14 -24.89 5.70
CA GLN A 305 -10.65 -24.24 6.92
C GLN A 305 -12.11 -23.79 6.75
N HIS A 306 -12.45 -23.19 5.62
CA HIS A 306 -13.80 -22.65 5.38
C HIS A 306 -14.71 -23.59 4.58
N GLY A 307 -14.20 -24.73 4.09
CA GLY A 307 -14.96 -25.69 3.31
C GLY A 307 -15.39 -25.18 1.93
N PHE A 308 -14.48 -24.52 1.20
CA PHE A 308 -14.75 -24.04 -0.15
C PHE A 308 -15.00 -25.20 -1.13
N GLN A 309 -16.14 -25.13 -1.84
CA GLN A 309 -16.59 -26.16 -2.80
C GLN A 309 -16.63 -25.64 -4.25
N PHE A 310 -16.07 -24.46 -4.48
CA PHE A 310 -15.98 -23.82 -5.78
C PHE A 310 -14.52 -23.61 -6.18
N PRO A 311 -14.24 -23.39 -7.48
CA PRO A 311 -12.88 -23.21 -7.96
C PRO A 311 -12.17 -22.02 -7.32
N ILE A 312 -10.93 -22.28 -6.89
CA ILE A 312 -10.00 -21.27 -6.39
C ILE A 312 -8.82 -21.27 -7.33
N VAL A 313 -8.73 -20.23 -8.15
CA VAL A 313 -7.66 -20.06 -9.13
C VAL A 313 -6.57 -19.16 -8.57
N LEU A 314 -5.32 -19.50 -8.87
CA LEU A 314 -4.18 -18.74 -8.38
C LEU A 314 -3.65 -17.85 -9.50
N GLN A 315 -3.68 -16.54 -9.26
CA GLN A 315 -3.05 -15.59 -10.18
C GLN A 315 -1.54 -15.51 -9.93
N GLU A 316 -0.79 -15.19 -10.98
CA GLU A 316 0.62 -14.89 -10.83
C GLU A 316 0.78 -13.48 -10.24
N LYS A 317 1.17 -13.41 -8.95
CA LYS A 317 1.31 -12.16 -8.19
C LYS A 317 -0.01 -11.35 -8.21
N TRP A 318 -0.07 -10.29 -9.03
CA TRP A 318 -1.20 -9.38 -9.19
C TRP A 318 -1.66 -9.28 -10.65
N LYS A 319 -1.23 -10.20 -11.52
CA LYS A 319 -1.42 -10.07 -12.96
C LYS A 319 -2.90 -9.91 -13.33
N LEU A 320 -3.75 -10.79 -12.81
CA LEU A 320 -5.18 -10.73 -13.09
C LEU A 320 -5.85 -9.54 -12.39
N SER A 321 -5.49 -9.30 -11.12
CA SER A 321 -6.00 -8.14 -10.38
C SER A 321 -5.71 -6.80 -11.09
N LYS A 322 -4.54 -6.64 -11.70
CA LYS A 322 -4.19 -5.46 -12.51
C LYS A 322 -5.06 -5.30 -13.75
N GLU A 323 -5.36 -6.41 -14.44
CA GLU A 323 -6.25 -6.39 -15.61
C GLU A 323 -7.69 -6.01 -15.23
N TYR A 324 -8.10 -6.35 -14.00
CA TYR A 324 -9.40 -5.97 -13.44
C TYR A 324 -9.38 -4.62 -12.70
N GLY A 325 -8.24 -3.93 -12.64
CA GLY A 325 -8.12 -2.62 -12.00
C GLY A 325 -8.33 -2.64 -10.48
N ILE A 326 -7.96 -3.73 -9.80
CA ILE A 326 -8.18 -3.90 -8.35
C ILE A 326 -6.89 -4.16 -7.58
N PHE A 327 -6.79 -3.56 -6.40
CA PHE A 327 -5.58 -3.58 -5.59
C PHE A 327 -5.84 -3.88 -4.10
N GLU A 328 -7.07 -4.24 -3.77
CA GLU A 328 -7.51 -4.61 -2.41
C GLU A 328 -8.34 -5.89 -2.43
N THR A 329 -8.60 -6.45 -1.24
CA THR A 329 -9.39 -7.67 -1.05
C THR A 329 -10.18 -7.60 0.26
N PRO A 330 -11.43 -8.10 0.32
CA PRO A 330 -12.12 -8.81 -0.76
C PRO A 330 -12.77 -7.84 -1.75
N VAL A 331 -12.70 -8.18 -3.04
CA VAL A 331 -13.38 -7.46 -4.11
C VAL A 331 -14.10 -8.45 -5.01
N ALA A 332 -15.30 -8.13 -5.50
CA ALA A 332 -16.01 -9.00 -6.43
C ALA A 332 -16.55 -8.27 -7.66
N PHE A 333 -16.59 -9.00 -8.76
CA PHE A 333 -17.27 -8.63 -9.99
C PHE A 333 -18.39 -9.61 -10.28
N LEU A 334 -19.54 -9.10 -10.73
CA LEU A 334 -20.58 -9.90 -11.34
C LEU A 334 -20.42 -9.82 -12.85
N ILE A 335 -20.17 -10.96 -13.47
CA ILE A 335 -19.95 -11.11 -14.91
C ILE A 335 -21.17 -11.80 -15.49
N ARG A 336 -21.76 -11.22 -16.53
CA ARG A 336 -22.90 -11.81 -17.24
C ARG A 336 -22.48 -13.02 -18.06
N GLU A 337 -23.46 -13.77 -18.53
CA GLU A 337 -23.31 -14.96 -19.38
C GLU A 337 -22.51 -14.70 -20.68
N ASP A 338 -22.53 -13.45 -21.16
CA ASP A 338 -21.79 -12.96 -22.33
C ASP A 338 -20.39 -12.40 -21.98
N GLY A 339 -19.91 -12.62 -20.76
CA GLY A 339 -18.57 -12.23 -20.31
C GLY A 339 -18.40 -10.72 -20.10
N VAL A 340 -19.49 -9.97 -19.90
CA VAL A 340 -19.48 -8.53 -19.66
C VAL A 340 -19.75 -8.22 -18.18
N ILE A 341 -19.07 -7.21 -17.63
CA ILE A 341 -19.29 -6.73 -16.25
C ILE A 341 -20.72 -6.20 -16.11
N ALA A 342 -21.49 -6.80 -15.21
CA ALA A 342 -22.93 -6.58 -15.05
C ALA A 342 -23.26 -5.34 -14.20
N LYS A 343 -22.41 -5.05 -13.20
CA LYS A 343 -22.64 -4.07 -12.14
C LYS A 343 -21.30 -3.48 -11.69
N GLU A 344 -21.36 -2.38 -10.95
CA GLU A 344 -20.20 -1.76 -10.34
C GLU A 344 -19.46 -2.76 -9.45
N VAL A 345 -18.16 -2.58 -9.35
CA VAL A 345 -17.30 -3.41 -8.51
C VAL A 345 -17.78 -3.35 -7.06
N ALA A 346 -17.78 -4.50 -6.38
CA ALA A 346 -18.13 -4.57 -4.97
C ALA A 346 -16.87 -4.72 -4.12
N VAL A 347 -16.61 -3.77 -3.23
CA VAL A 347 -15.49 -3.79 -2.29
C VAL A 347 -16.01 -4.08 -0.89
N GLY A 348 -15.41 -5.08 -0.22
CA GLY A 348 -15.80 -5.47 1.14
C GLY A 348 -17.01 -6.41 1.22
N THR A 349 -17.20 -7.01 2.39
CA THR A 349 -18.15 -8.11 2.62
C THR A 349 -19.58 -7.76 2.24
N ASP A 350 -20.12 -6.65 2.75
CA ASP A 350 -21.54 -6.29 2.57
C ASP A 350 -21.89 -6.00 1.11
N ALA A 351 -21.03 -5.23 0.42
CA ALA A 351 -21.21 -4.92 -1.00
C ALA A 351 -21.18 -6.19 -1.85
N ILE A 352 -20.30 -7.14 -1.55
CA ILE A 352 -20.19 -8.41 -2.30
C ILE A 352 -21.45 -9.26 -2.10
N LEU A 353 -22.00 -9.30 -0.89
CA LEU A 353 -23.25 -10.01 -0.63
C LEU A 353 -24.45 -9.36 -1.32
N ALA A 354 -24.51 -8.03 -1.36
CA ALA A 354 -25.52 -7.30 -2.11
C ALA A 354 -25.41 -7.58 -3.62
N LEU A 355 -24.20 -7.55 -4.16
CA LEU A 355 -23.92 -7.85 -5.56
C LEU A 355 -24.35 -9.28 -5.94
N ALA A 356 -24.05 -10.26 -5.08
CA ALA A 356 -24.42 -11.66 -5.30
C ALA A 356 -25.94 -11.88 -5.35
N ARG A 357 -26.72 -11.21 -4.48
CA ARG A 357 -28.19 -11.30 -4.48
C ARG A 357 -28.80 -10.82 -5.81
N ASN A 358 -28.20 -9.80 -6.42
CA ASN A 358 -28.67 -9.26 -7.69
C ASN A 358 -28.39 -10.20 -8.89
N GLY A 359 -27.33 -11.02 -8.80
CA GLY A 359 -27.03 -12.04 -9.83
C GLY A 359 -27.99 -13.24 -9.80
N VAL A 360 -28.70 -13.44 -8.70
CA VAL A 360 -29.62 -14.58 -8.51
C VAL A 360 -31.01 -14.32 -9.09
N GLY A 361 -31.34 -13.08 -9.50
CA GLY A 361 -32.71 -12.66 -9.82
C GLY A 361 -32.97 -12.02 -11.20
N GLN A 362 -32.05 -12.11 -12.17
CA GLN A 362 -32.23 -11.50 -13.51
C GLN A 362 -32.22 -12.48 -14.69
N SER A 363 -32.62 -13.73 -14.47
CA SER A 363 -33.09 -14.58 -15.57
C SER A 363 -34.58 -14.25 -15.79
N GLU A 364 -34.87 -13.58 -16.90
CA GLU A 364 -36.20 -13.17 -17.43
C GLU A 364 -36.73 -11.78 -17.02
N GLU A 365 -36.40 -10.76 -17.81
CA GLU A 365 -37.32 -9.70 -18.24
C GLU A 365 -36.66 -8.89 -19.37
N GLY A 366 -36.95 -9.25 -20.62
CA GLY A 366 -36.34 -8.59 -21.76
C GLY A 366 -36.59 -9.24 -23.12
N SER A 367 -37.82 -9.62 -23.44
CA SER A 367 -38.25 -9.76 -24.85
C SER A 367 -39.78 -9.85 -24.99
N HIS A 368 -40.44 -8.70 -25.19
CA HIS A 368 -41.44 -8.48 -26.23
C HIS A 368 -42.28 -7.23 -25.94
N GLU A 369 -41.79 -6.06 -26.35
CA GLU A 369 -42.66 -4.98 -26.78
C GLU A 369 -42.67 -5.03 -28.31
N ARG A 370 -43.65 -5.72 -28.88
CA ARG A 370 -43.96 -5.60 -30.32
C ARG A 370 -44.93 -4.44 -30.47
N VAL A 371 -44.43 -3.43 -31.16
CA VAL A 371 -45.23 -2.52 -31.97
C VAL A 371 -46.12 -3.34 -32.92
N ALA A 372 -47.43 -3.21 -32.73
CA ALA A 372 -48.46 -3.16 -33.79
C ALA A 372 -49.77 -2.66 -33.18
#